data_AF-A0AA95HUP6-F1
#
_entry.id   AF-A0AA95HUP6-F1
#
_cell.length_a   1.000
_cell.length_b   1.000
_cell.length_c   1.000
_cell.angle_alpha   90.00
_cell.angle_beta   90.00
_cell.angle_gamma   90.00
#
_symmetry.space_group_name_H-M   'P 1'
#
loop_
_entity.id
_entity.type
_entity.pdbx_description
1 polymer ?
#
loop_
_entity_poly.entity_id
_entity_poly.type
_entity_poly.pdbx_seq_one_letter_code
_entity_poly.pdbx_strand_id
1 'polypeptide(L)'
;MIDNFYSSWDVMQFINEYGDEIEMDIIRYQNEYQVTVNICDDKPPFRDYTVTATDLRSKKKAAKKALLELYHQAYSEISTK
;
A
#
# COMPACT_ATOMS: atom_id res chain seq x y z
N MET A 1 12.41 10.23 25.06
CA MET A 1 13.27 10.15 23.86
C MET A 1 12.61 9.11 22.96
N ILE A 2 12.12 9.51 21.79
CA ILE A 2 11.54 8.57 20.84
C ILE A 2 12.72 8.00 20.06
N ASP A 3 13.11 6.77 20.38
CA ASP A 3 14.09 6.06 19.57
C ASP A 3 13.48 5.87 18.18
N ASN A 4 14.10 6.46 17.16
CA ASN A 4 13.70 6.29 15.77
C ASN A 4 13.97 4.84 15.35
N PHE A 5 12.99 3.96 15.56
CA PHE A 5 13.04 2.54 15.15
C PHE A 5 13.10 2.36 13.62
N TYR A 6 12.83 3.42 12.86
CA TYR A 6 12.86 3.44 11.40
C TYR A 6 13.86 4.48 10.89
N SER A 7 14.50 4.16 9.76
CA SER A 7 15.53 4.97 9.10
C SER A 7 14.99 5.91 8.02
N SER A 8 13.82 5.60 7.44
CA SER A 8 13.11 6.51 6.54
C SER A 8 11.62 6.22 6.54
N TRP A 9 10.83 7.24 6.23
CA TRP A 9 9.40 7.14 5.93
C TRP A 9 9.13 8.01 4.71
N ASP A 10 8.59 7.39 3.66
CA ASP A 10 8.16 8.06 2.45
C ASP A 10 6.67 7.80 2.23
N VAL A 11 5.96 8.77 1.67
CA VAL A 11 4.56 8.64 1.22
C VAL A 11 4.52 8.91 -0.28
N MET A 12 3.75 8.12 -1.03
CA MET A 12 3.47 8.37 -2.43
C MET A 12 1.99 8.18 -2.74
N GLN A 13 1.47 9.00 -3.65
CA GLN A 13 0.10 8.94 -4.13
C GLN A 13 0.08 8.81 -5.65
N PHE A 14 -0.84 8.01 -6.18
CA PHE A 14 -1.04 7.84 -7.62
C PHE A 14 -2.43 7.31 -7.94
N ILE A 15 -2.91 7.59 -9.15
CA ILE A 15 -4.16 7.01 -9.66
C ILE A 15 -3.85 5.68 -10.34
N ASN A 16 -4.58 4.62 -9.98
CA ASN A 16 -4.42 3.31 -10.60
C ASN A 16 -5.22 3.16 -11.91
N GLU A 17 -5.17 1.98 -12.52
CA GLU A 17 -5.85 1.69 -13.79
C GLU A 17 -7.38 1.65 -13.69
N TYR A 18 -7.93 1.56 -12.47
CA TYR A 18 -9.36 1.60 -12.19
C TYR A 18 -9.88 3.03 -11.93
N GLY A 19 -8.99 4.02 -11.91
CA GLY A 19 -9.31 5.41 -11.61
C GLY A 19 -9.38 5.73 -10.12
N ASP A 20 -8.97 4.78 -9.27
CA ASP A 20 -8.93 4.95 -7.82
C ASP A 20 -7.60 5.59 -7.40
N GLU A 21 -7.66 6.54 -6.47
CA GLU A 21 -6.46 7.09 -5.84
C GLU A 21 -5.89 6.09 -4.83
N ILE A 22 -4.61 5.79 -4.97
CA ILE A 22 -3.84 4.96 -4.06
C ILE A 22 -2.89 5.84 -3.28
N GLU A 23 -2.96 5.77 -1.97
CA GLU A 23 -1.90 6.23 -1.08
C GLU A 23 -1.04 5.04 -0.66
N MET A 24 0.28 5.27 -0.57
CA MET A 24 1.26 4.26 -0.19
C MET A 24 2.27 4.84 0.78
N ASP A 25 2.17 4.38 2.02
CA ASP A 25 3.14 4.60 3.08
C ASP A 25 4.27 3.57 3.01
N ILE A 26 5.51 4.04 3.03
CA ILE A 26 6.70 3.20 2.96
C ILE A 26 7.60 3.53 4.14
N ILE A 27 7.72 2.60 5.07
CA ILE A 27 8.57 2.73 6.25
C ILE A 27 9.74 1.77 6.13
N ARG A 28 10.97 2.30 6.24
CA ARG A 28 12.19 1.48 6.30
C ARG A 28 12.63 1.31 7.74
N TYR A 29 12.34 0.15 8.33
CA TYR A 29 12.91 -0.29 9.60
C TYR A 29 14.35 -0.80 9.43
N GLN A 30 15.06 -1.03 10.53
CA GLN A 30 16.43 -1.55 10.49
C GLN A 30 16.55 -2.83 9.65
N ASN A 31 15.57 -3.75 9.75
CA ASN A 31 15.63 -5.08 9.16
C ASN A 31 14.60 -5.36 8.06
N GLU A 32 13.69 -4.42 7.78
CA GLU A 32 12.66 -4.62 6.76
C GLU A 32 12.13 -3.32 6.17
N TYR A 33 11.48 -3.43 5.02
CA TYR A 33 10.57 -2.43 4.50
C TYR A 33 9.16 -2.87 4.83
N GLN A 34 8.38 -1.99 5.45
CA GLN A 34 6.94 -2.11 5.56
C GLN A 34 6.31 -1.16 4.56
N VAL A 35 5.34 -1.65 3.81
CA VAL A 35 4.55 -0.83 2.89
C VAL A 35 3.08 -1.03 3.21
N THR A 36 2.39 0.08 3.46
CA THR A 36 0.94 0.12 3.62
C THR A 36 0.35 0.83 2.41
N VAL A 37 -0.69 0.27 1.81
CA VAL A 37 -1.42 0.85 0.68
C VAL A 37 -2.90 0.93 1.02
N ASN A 38 -3.53 2.02 0.63
CA ASN A 38 -4.94 2.31 0.85
C ASN A 38 -5.59 2.90 -0.41
N ILE A 39 -6.85 2.55 -0.65
CA ILE A 39 -7.70 3.26 -1.63
C ILE A 39 -8.32 4.48 -0.95
N CYS A 40 -8.14 5.65 -1.54
CA CYS A 40 -8.71 6.91 -1.08
C CYS A 40 -9.96 7.23 -1.91
N ASP A 41 -11.13 7.03 -1.29
CA ASP A 41 -12.42 7.34 -1.91
C ASP A 41 -12.89 8.75 -1.52
N ASP A 42 -12.88 9.67 -2.47
CA ASP A 42 -13.43 11.04 -2.29
C ASP A 42 -14.96 11.07 -2.23
N LYS A 43 -15.61 9.98 -2.65
CA LYS A 43 -17.06 9.89 -2.82
C LYS A 43 -17.57 8.52 -2.34
N PRO A 44 -18.86 8.41 -1.98
CA PRO A 44 -19.47 7.13 -1.68
C PRO A 44 -19.20 6.09 -2.79
N PRO A 45 -18.92 4.81 -2.43
CA PRO A 45 -19.28 4.20 -1.15
C PRO A 45 -18.26 4.30 -0.02
N PHE A 46 -17.16 5.06 -0.16
CA PHE A 46 -16.11 5.19 0.87
C PHE A 46 -15.53 3.82 1.28
N ARG A 47 -15.03 3.09 0.29
CA ARG A 47 -14.42 1.78 0.49
C ARG A 47 -13.22 1.91 1.43
N ASP A 48 -13.12 1.01 2.40
CA ASP A 48 -11.98 0.91 3.29
C ASP A 48 -11.13 -0.30 2.92
N TYR A 49 -10.33 -0.14 1.87
CA TYR A 49 -9.35 -1.15 1.47
C TYR A 49 -7.98 -0.66 1.88
N THR A 50 -7.41 -1.32 2.89
CA THR A 50 -6.06 -1.05 3.40
C THR A 50 -5.30 -2.36 3.55
N VAL A 51 -4.10 -2.42 2.97
CA VAL A 51 -3.24 -3.60 3.03
C VAL A 51 -1.83 -3.21 3.44
N THR A 52 -1.24 -4.00 4.34
CA THR A 52 0.17 -3.85 4.73
C THR A 52 0.96 -5.11 4.34
N ALA A 53 2.15 -4.92 3.76
CA ALA A 53 3.07 -6.01 3.49
C ALA A 53 4.53 -5.61 3.78
N THR A 54 5.35 -6.62 4.07
CA THR A 54 6.78 -6.41 4.36
C THR A 54 7.71 -7.18 3.42
N ASP A 55 8.94 -6.69 3.33
CA ASP A 55 10.07 -7.39 2.74
C ASP A 55 11.37 -6.96 3.42
N LEU A 56 12.21 -7.92 3.82
CA LEU A 56 13.43 -7.67 4.58
C LEU A 56 14.40 -6.70 3.88
N ARG A 57 14.42 -6.71 2.53
CA ARG A 57 15.48 -6.05 1.74
C ARG A 57 14.98 -5.18 0.61
N SER A 58 13.72 -5.31 0.18
CA SER A 58 13.24 -4.67 -1.04
C SER A 58 11.91 -3.95 -0.85
N LYS A 59 11.97 -2.61 -0.83
CA LYS A 59 10.83 -1.70 -1.00
C LYS A 59 9.91 -2.14 -2.14
N LYS A 60 10.47 -2.47 -3.31
CA LYS A 60 9.70 -2.87 -4.49
C LYS A 60 8.92 -4.18 -4.28
N LYS A 61 9.51 -5.16 -3.58
CA LYS A 61 8.81 -6.42 -3.28
C LYS A 61 7.70 -6.22 -2.25
N ALA A 62 7.96 -5.44 -1.19
CA ALA A 62 6.95 -5.09 -0.20
C ALA A 62 5.75 -4.38 -0.87
N ALA A 63 6.02 -3.34 -1.66
CA ALA A 63 4.99 -2.62 -2.41
C ALA A 63 4.21 -3.51 -3.38
N LYS A 64 4.89 -4.37 -4.14
CA LYS A 64 4.23 -5.31 -5.05
C LYS A 64 3.28 -6.27 -4.30
N LYS A 65 3.70 -6.81 -3.15
CA LYS A 65 2.85 -7.69 -2.33
C LYS A 65 1.62 -6.95 -1.83
N ALA A 66 1.82 -5.74 -1.29
CA ALA A 66 0.74 -4.92 -0.76
C ALA A 66 -0.30 -4.58 -1.85
N LEU A 67 0.17 -4.13 -3.03
CA LEU A 67 -0.71 -3.80 -4.15
C LEU A 67 -1.45 -5.01 -4.73
N LEU A 68 -0.78 -6.16 -4.87
CA LEU A 68 -1.44 -7.37 -5.38
C LEU A 68 -2.60 -7.80 -4.48
N GLU A 69 -2.38 -7.78 -3.17
CA GLU A 69 -3.40 -8.14 -2.19
C GLU A 69 -4.51 -7.08 -2.12
N LEU A 70 -4.16 -5.79 -2.18
CA LEU A 70 -5.14 -4.70 -2.26
C LEU A 70 -6.06 -4.88 -3.48
N TYR A 71 -5.48 -5.14 -4.65
CA TYR A 71 -6.25 -5.31 -5.89
C TYR A 71 -7.08 -6.59 -5.88
N HIS A 72 -6.59 -7.66 -5.26
CA HIS A 72 -7.37 -8.86 -5.04
C HIS A 72 -8.59 -8.59 -4.16
N GLN A 73 -8.45 -7.79 -3.09
CA GLN A 73 -9.56 -7.43 -2.22
C GLN A 73 -10.56 -6.47 -2.89
N ALA A 74 -10.06 -5.48 -3.64
CA ALA A 74 -10.87 -4.42 -4.22
C ALA A 74 -11.53 -4.79 -5.56
N TYR A 75 -10.90 -5.67 -6.36
CA TYR A 75 -11.28 -5.88 -7.77
C TYR A 75 -11.42 -7.36 -8.18
N SER A 76 -11.42 -8.31 -7.24
CA SER A 76 -11.54 -9.75 -7.55
C SER A 76 -12.77 -10.11 -8.41
N GLU A 77 -13.86 -9.35 -8.31
CA GLU A 77 -15.07 -9.56 -9.11
C GLU A 77 -15.00 -8.99 -10.53
N ILE A 78 -14.01 -8.13 -10.83
CA ILE A 78 -13.88 -7.44 -12.12
C ILE A 78 -13.00 -8.24 -13.10
N SER A 79 -12.15 -9.15 -12.60
CA SER A 79 -11.15 -9.89 -13.38
C SER A 79 -11.71 -11.09 -14.18
N THR A 80 -13.02 -11.29 -14.27
CA THR A 80 -13.68 -12.41 -14.97
C THR A 80 -14.39 -12.02 -16.29
N LYS A 81 -13.94 -10.95 -16.95
CA LYS A 81 -14.41 -10.62 -18.31
C LYS A 81 -13.32 -10.79 -19.37
#